data_AF-A0A562TDE8-F1
#
_entry.id   AF-A0A562TDE8-F1
#
_cell.length_a   1.000
_cell.length_b   1.000
_cell.length_c   1.000
_cell.angle_alpha   90.00
_cell.angle_beta   90.00
_cell.angle_gamma   90.00
#
_symmetry.space_group_name_H-M   'P 1'
#
loop_
_entity.id
_entity.type
_entity.pdbx_description
1 polymer ?
#
loop_
_entity_poly.entity_id
_entity_poly.type
_entity_poly.pdbx_seq_one_letter_code
_entity_poly.pdbx_strand_id
1 'polypeptide(L)'
;MKIFNIIFCGVFILFAGLQYNDADPYIWMPIYLYTAVLCALAARKQFYRGAYLAGILVYLAYATYLFFDKYGVMSWATEHQAENIAQSMKATKPWIEETREFFGLFILVIVLLINYTYASQRALKKQRKKVLKKRKIINN
;
A
#
# COMPACT_ATOMS: atom_id res chain seq x y z
N MET A 1 -7.24 -4.51 13.82
CA MET A 1 -6.62 -4.96 12.54
C MET A 1 -7.45 -5.91 11.71
N LYS A 2 -8.33 -6.76 12.25
CA LYS A 2 -9.13 -7.66 11.39
C LYS A 2 -10.08 -6.89 10.46
N ILE A 3 -10.96 -6.05 11.01
CA ILE A 3 -11.94 -5.27 10.25
C ILE A 3 -11.24 -4.35 9.24
N PHE A 4 -10.25 -3.56 9.69
CA PHE A 4 -9.40 -2.74 8.83
C PHE A 4 -8.90 -3.50 7.59
N ASN A 5 -8.31 -4.67 7.79
CA ASN A 5 -7.76 -5.45 6.67
C ASN A 5 -8.83 -6.09 5.78
N ILE A 6 -10.00 -6.43 6.32
CA ILE A 6 -11.12 -6.93 5.48
C ILE A 6 -11.62 -5.82 4.57
N ILE A 7 -11.79 -4.60 5.10
CA ILE A 7 -12.23 -3.43 4.32
C ILE A 7 -11.22 -3.15 3.20
N PHE A 8 -9.94 -2.98 3.53
CA PHE A 8 -8.92 -2.67 2.52
C PHE A 8 -8.68 -3.81 1.53
N CYS A 9 -8.81 -5.07 1.96
CA CYS A 9 -8.79 -6.20 1.03
C CYS A 9 -9.92 -6.08 -0.01
N GLY A 10 -11.14 -5.79 0.42
CA GLY A 10 -12.27 -5.58 -0.48
C GLY A 10 -12.04 -4.41 -1.43
N VAL A 11 -11.61 -3.26 -0.90
CA VAL A 11 -11.31 -2.06 -1.69
C VAL A 11 -10.25 -2.33 -2.76
N PHE A 12 -9.14 -3.00 -2.43
CA PHE A 12 -8.10 -3.28 -3.40
C PHE A 12 -8.48 -4.34 -4.43
N ILE A 13 -9.32 -5.32 -4.08
CA ILE A 13 -9.90 -6.23 -5.07
C ILE A 13 -10.80 -5.46 -6.04
N LEU A 14 -11.62 -4.52 -5.54
CA LEU A 14 -12.44 -3.67 -6.40
C LEU A 14 -11.57 -2.80 -7.32
N PHE A 15 -10.50 -2.20 -6.81
CA PHE A 15 -9.57 -1.41 -7.64
C PHE A 15 -8.86 -2.25 -8.70
N ALA A 16 -8.42 -3.47 -8.36
CA ALA A 16 -7.89 -4.41 -9.35
C ALA A 16 -8.93 -4.75 -10.43
N GLY A 17 -10.21 -4.90 -10.05
CA GLY A 17 -11.30 -5.13 -11.00
C GLY A 17 -11.60 -3.93 -11.90
N LEU A 18 -11.42 -2.70 -11.41
CA LEU A 18 -11.61 -1.49 -12.23
C LEU A 18 -10.53 -1.35 -13.31
N GLN A 19 -9.33 -1.89 -13.06
CA GLN A 19 -8.19 -1.78 -13.97
C GLN A 19 -8.37 -2.52 -15.31
N TYR A 20 -9.34 -3.43 -15.44
CA TYR A 20 -9.62 -4.07 -16.74
C TYR A 20 -10.00 -3.06 -17.84
N ASN A 21 -10.42 -1.85 -17.46
CA ASN A 21 -10.75 -0.78 -18.40
C ASN A 21 -9.57 0.14 -18.72
N ASP A 22 -8.38 -0.14 -18.16
CA ASP A 22 -7.20 0.72 -18.26
C ASP A 22 -6.21 0.23 -19.32
N ALA A 23 -5.25 1.07 -19.70
CA ALA A 23 -4.26 0.75 -20.75
C ALA A 23 -3.19 -0.25 -20.30
N ASP A 24 -2.89 -0.32 -19.00
CA ASP A 24 -1.78 -1.09 -18.43
C ASP A 24 -2.17 -2.02 -17.24
N PRO A 25 -3.24 -2.84 -17.39
CA PRO A 25 -3.78 -3.66 -16.30
C PRO A 25 -2.77 -4.64 -15.70
N TYR A 26 -1.80 -5.07 -16.49
CA TYR A 26 -0.76 -6.01 -16.09
C TYR A 26 0.19 -5.47 -15.00
N ILE A 27 0.26 -4.15 -14.81
CA ILE A 27 1.09 -3.52 -13.78
C ILE A 27 0.27 -3.30 -12.51
N TRP A 28 -0.88 -2.64 -12.65
CA TRP A 28 -1.70 -2.21 -11.51
C TRP A 28 -2.48 -3.33 -10.85
N MET A 29 -3.00 -4.31 -11.62
CA MET A 29 -3.72 -5.43 -11.02
C MET A 29 -2.83 -6.22 -10.04
N PRO A 30 -1.59 -6.62 -10.40
CA PRO A 30 -0.69 -7.26 -9.43
C PRO A 30 -0.39 -6.40 -8.19
N ILE A 31 -0.21 -5.09 -8.35
CA ILE A 31 0.06 -4.18 -7.23
C ILE A 31 -1.12 -4.15 -6.24
N TYR A 32 -2.34 -4.00 -6.76
CA TYR A 32 -3.55 -4.04 -5.91
C TYR A 32 -3.76 -5.41 -5.29
N LEU A 33 -3.62 -6.49 -6.06
CA LEU A 33 -3.83 -7.86 -5.59
C LEU A 33 -2.79 -8.30 -4.57
N TYR A 34 -1.52 -7.93 -4.74
CA TYR A 34 -0.46 -8.19 -3.76
C TYR A 34 -0.84 -7.60 -2.39
N THR A 35 -1.26 -6.35 -2.39
CA THR A 35 -1.68 -5.66 -1.16
C THR A 35 -2.95 -6.27 -0.58
N ALA A 36 -3.92 -6.65 -1.42
CA ALA A 36 -5.14 -7.33 -1.01
C ALA A 36 -4.85 -8.68 -0.32
N VAL A 37 -3.97 -9.50 -0.88
CA VAL A 37 -3.56 -10.80 -0.29
C VAL A 37 -2.93 -10.58 1.08
N LEU A 38 -2.04 -9.60 1.19
CA LEU A 38 -1.39 -9.25 2.45
C LEU A 38 -2.40 -8.76 3.52
N CYS A 39 -3.43 -8.02 3.11
CA CYS A 39 -4.55 -7.67 3.97
C CYS A 39 -5.37 -8.92 4.38
N ALA A 40 -5.72 -9.81 3.45
CA ALA A 40 -6.45 -11.03 3.75
C ALA A 40 -5.71 -11.91 4.78
N LEU A 41 -4.39 -12.07 4.63
CA LEU A 41 -3.54 -12.79 5.58
C LEU A 41 -3.52 -12.08 6.95
N ALA A 42 -3.39 -10.76 6.98
CA ALA A 42 -3.43 -9.98 8.21
C ALA A 42 -4.78 -10.09 8.94
N ALA A 43 -5.90 -10.19 8.21
CA ALA A 43 -7.23 -10.43 8.77
C ALA A 43 -7.32 -11.81 9.47
N ARG A 44 -6.57 -12.80 8.99
CA ARG A 44 -6.39 -14.13 9.61
C ARG A 44 -5.31 -14.15 10.71
N LYS A 45 -4.84 -12.96 11.13
CA LYS A 45 -3.77 -12.77 12.13
C LYS A 45 -2.39 -13.28 11.71
N GLN A 46 -2.17 -13.54 10.41
CA GLN A 46 -0.88 -13.93 9.83
C GLN A 46 -0.20 -12.67 9.29
N PHE A 47 0.97 -12.33 9.84
CA PHE A 47 1.67 -11.08 9.52
C PHE A 47 3.07 -11.37 8.98
N TYR A 48 3.35 -10.88 7.77
CA TYR A 48 4.60 -11.13 7.05
C TYR A 48 5.37 -9.81 6.89
N ARG A 49 6.19 -9.47 7.89
CA ARG A 49 6.92 -8.19 7.94
C ARG A 49 7.81 -7.96 6.73
N GLY A 50 8.52 -9.00 6.25
CA GLY A 50 9.37 -8.90 5.07
C GLY A 50 8.57 -8.59 3.81
N ALA A 51 7.38 -9.19 3.65
CA ALA A 51 6.51 -8.89 2.52
C ALA A 51 5.96 -7.46 2.57
N TYR A 52 5.54 -6.97 3.76
CA TYR A 52 5.13 -5.57 3.88
C TYR A 52 6.26 -4.61 3.49
N LEU A 53 7.49 -4.88 3.95
CA LEU A 53 8.64 -4.03 3.62
C LEU A 53 8.99 -4.08 2.13
N ALA A 54 8.98 -5.28 1.53
CA ALA A 54 9.23 -5.44 0.10
C ALA A 54 8.20 -4.66 -0.74
N GLY A 55 6.91 -4.79 -0.44
CA GLY A 55 5.85 -4.02 -1.11
C GLY A 55 6.04 -2.51 -0.95
N ILE A 56 6.32 -2.04 0.28
CA ILE A 56 6.58 -0.62 0.53
C ILE A 56 7.74 -0.10 -0.31
N LEU A 57 8.87 -0.82 -0.36
CA LEU A 57 10.05 -0.40 -1.10
C LEU A 57 9.77 -0.33 -2.61
N VAL A 58 9.12 -1.36 -3.17
CA VAL A 58 8.75 -1.39 -4.59
C VAL A 58 7.77 -0.26 -4.92
N TYR A 59 6.75 -0.04 -4.09
CA TYR A 59 5.74 1.00 -4.34
C TYR A 59 6.31 2.40 -4.19
N LEU A 60 7.21 2.63 -3.24
CA LEU A 60 7.90 3.92 -3.09
C LEU A 60 8.86 4.19 -4.24
N ALA A 61 9.58 3.17 -4.72
CA ALA A 61 10.42 3.30 -5.90
C ALA A 61 9.58 3.68 -7.12
N TYR A 62 8.45 2.99 -7.34
CA TYR A 62 7.57 3.30 -8.46
C TYR A 62 6.86 4.66 -8.32
N ALA A 63 6.43 5.02 -7.11
CA ALA A 63 5.85 6.34 -6.85
C ALA A 63 6.87 7.46 -7.06
N THR A 64 8.15 7.23 -6.74
CA THR A 64 9.22 8.20 -7.00
C THR A 64 9.44 8.36 -8.51
N TYR A 65 9.39 7.27 -9.28
CA TYR A 65 9.42 7.34 -10.74
C TYR A 65 8.25 8.19 -11.28
N LEU A 66 7.01 7.90 -10.88
CA LEU A 66 5.82 8.67 -11.30
C LEU A 66 5.83 10.13 -10.82
N PHE A 67 6.52 10.43 -9.73
CA PHE A 67 6.61 11.81 -9.22
C PHE A 67 7.46 12.71 -10.12
N PHE A 68 8.55 12.16 -10.68
CA PHE A 68 9.49 12.86 -11.55
C PHE A 68 9.27 12.61 -13.04
N ASP A 69 8.24 11.85 -13.42
CA ASP A 69 7.88 11.65 -14.82
C ASP A 69 7.49 12.97 -15.48
N LYS A 70 7.55 13.01 -16.81
CA LYS A 70 7.26 14.18 -17.63
C LYS A 70 5.85 14.69 -17.40
N TYR A 71 4.88 13.81 -17.14
CA TYR A 71 3.51 14.18 -16.78
C TYR A 71 3.19 13.91 -15.31
N GLY A 72 4.23 13.67 -14.50
CA GLY A 72 4.10 13.28 -13.11
C GLY A 72 3.51 14.37 -12.22
N VAL A 73 3.41 14.05 -10.93
CA VAL A 73 2.82 14.93 -9.91
C VAL A 73 3.47 16.31 -9.88
N MET A 74 4.78 16.40 -10.17
CA MET A 74 5.48 17.67 -10.24
C MET A 74 4.95 18.56 -11.37
N SER A 75 4.86 18.05 -12.61
CA SER A 75 4.29 18.79 -13.74
C SER A 75 2.81 19.14 -13.49
N TRP A 76 2.02 18.21 -12.94
CA TRP A 76 0.64 18.49 -12.54
C TRP A 76 0.51 19.69 -11.59
N ALA A 77 1.37 19.76 -10.57
CA ALA A 77 1.33 20.81 -9.56
C ALA A 77 1.85 22.16 -10.10
N THR A 78 2.90 22.16 -10.92
CA THR A 78 3.58 23.39 -11.36
C THR A 78 3.06 23.93 -12.68
N GLU A 79 2.81 23.06 -13.66
CA GLU A 79 2.47 23.44 -15.04
C GLU A 79 0.96 23.40 -15.28
N HIS A 80 0.25 22.54 -14.55
CA HIS A 80 -1.20 22.33 -14.70
C HIS A 80 -2.01 22.83 -13.49
N GLN A 81 -1.44 23.72 -12.68
CA GLN A 81 -2.13 24.42 -11.58
C GLN A 81 -2.91 23.51 -10.61
N ALA A 82 -2.45 22.28 -10.40
CA ALA A 82 -3.14 21.30 -9.58
C ALA A 82 -4.61 21.08 -10.01
N GLU A 83 -4.85 20.96 -11.31
CA GLU A 83 -6.15 20.63 -11.90
C GLU A 83 -6.84 19.46 -11.17
N ASN A 84 -8.16 19.50 -11.07
CA ASN A 84 -8.91 18.51 -10.31
C ASN A 84 -8.74 17.09 -10.89
N ILE A 85 -8.11 16.21 -10.12
CA ILE A 85 -7.80 14.81 -10.49
C ILE A 85 -9.02 13.89 -10.56
N ALA A 86 -10.18 14.33 -10.08
CA ALA A 86 -11.44 13.60 -10.18
C ALA A 86 -12.20 13.89 -11.49
N GLN A 87 -11.64 14.71 -12.39
CA GLN A 87 -12.22 14.94 -13.72
C GLN A 87 -12.16 13.69 -14.60
N SER A 88 -13.03 13.64 -15.61
CA SER A 88 -13.02 12.56 -16.60
C SER A 88 -11.69 12.56 -17.35
N MET A 89 -11.09 11.38 -17.49
CA MET A 89 -9.87 11.23 -18.26
C MET A 89 -10.14 11.58 -19.72
N LYS A 90 -9.29 12.43 -20.28
CA LYS A 90 -9.19 12.69 -21.71
C LYS A 90 -7.77 12.33 -22.11
N ALA A 91 -7.59 11.73 -23.28
CA ALA A 91 -6.26 11.45 -23.85
C ALA A 91 -5.35 12.69 -23.94
N THR A 92 -5.93 13.89 -23.86
CA THR A 92 -5.21 15.16 -23.85
C THR A 92 -4.67 15.58 -22.47
N LYS A 93 -4.89 14.81 -21.40
CA LYS A 93 -4.49 15.14 -20.01
C LYS A 93 -3.78 13.97 -19.27
N PRO A 94 -2.64 13.48 -19.76
CA PRO A 94 -1.91 12.35 -19.16
C PRO A 94 -1.52 12.59 -17.69
N TRP A 95 -1.29 13.84 -17.29
CA TRP A 95 -0.89 14.17 -15.92
C TRP A 95 -1.94 13.87 -14.85
N ILE A 96 -3.23 13.80 -15.22
CA ILE A 96 -4.31 13.43 -14.29
C ILE A 96 -4.22 11.94 -13.95
N GLU A 97 -3.91 11.10 -14.93
CA GLU A 97 -3.79 9.66 -14.79
C GLU A 97 -2.58 9.30 -13.90
N GLU A 98 -1.39 9.80 -14.24
CA GLU A 98 -0.16 9.56 -13.47
C GLU A 98 -0.26 10.08 -12.02
N THR A 99 -0.95 11.20 -11.81
CA THR A 99 -1.20 11.71 -10.46
C THR A 99 -2.14 10.80 -9.65
N ARG A 100 -3.20 10.25 -10.28
CA ARG A 100 -4.11 9.29 -9.62
C ARG A 100 -3.39 8.00 -9.26
N GLU A 101 -2.57 7.51 -10.17
CA GLU A 101 -1.71 6.35 -9.98
C GLU A 101 -0.74 6.53 -8.81
N PHE A 102 -0.06 7.68 -8.74
CA PHE A 102 0.81 8.02 -7.63
C PHE A 102 0.07 7.98 -6.28
N PHE A 103 -1.12 8.59 -6.19
CA PHE A 103 -1.91 8.56 -4.96
C PHE A 103 -2.44 7.15 -4.64
N GLY A 104 -2.71 6.34 -5.66
CA GLY A 104 -3.01 4.92 -5.51
C GLY A 104 -1.88 4.17 -4.79
N LEU A 105 -0.64 4.31 -5.25
CA LEU A 105 0.55 3.74 -4.60
C LEU A 105 0.72 4.26 -3.17
N PHE A 106 0.48 5.55 -2.95
CA PHE A 106 0.61 6.14 -1.62
C PHE A 106 -0.36 5.53 -0.61
N ILE A 107 -1.62 5.30 -1.00
CA ILE A 107 -2.61 4.60 -0.17
C ILE A 107 -2.15 3.17 0.15
N LEU A 108 -1.62 2.44 -0.83
CA LEU A 108 -1.12 1.08 -0.63
C LEU A 108 0.05 1.06 0.35
N VAL A 109 1.00 1.99 0.22
CA VAL A 109 2.13 2.16 1.15
C VAL A 109 1.65 2.41 2.57
N ILE A 110 0.69 3.32 2.78
CA ILE A 110 0.14 3.62 4.11
C ILE A 110 -0.48 2.36 4.74
N VAL A 111 -1.28 1.61 3.98
CA VAL A 111 -1.92 0.38 4.49
C VAL A 111 -0.89 -0.70 4.84
N LEU A 112 0.14 -0.88 4.02
CA LEU A 112 1.24 -1.80 4.32
C LEU A 112 2.04 -1.34 5.57
N LEU A 113 2.29 -0.04 5.72
CA LEU A 113 3.00 0.53 6.87
C LEU A 113 2.23 0.34 8.18
N ILE A 114 0.91 0.54 8.17
CA ILE A 114 0.05 0.28 9.32
C ILE A 114 0.12 -1.22 9.71
N ASN A 115 0.08 -2.12 8.73
CA ASN A 115 0.21 -3.55 9.01
C ASN A 115 1.62 -3.93 9.53
N TYR A 116 2.66 -3.33 8.97
CA TYR A 116 4.04 -3.52 9.40
C TYR A 116 4.27 -3.09 10.86
N THR A 117 3.84 -1.87 11.21
CA THR A 117 3.99 -1.33 12.56
C THR A 117 3.20 -2.17 13.58
N TYR A 118 1.97 -2.57 13.25
CA TYR A 118 1.19 -3.46 14.10
C TYR A 118 1.86 -4.83 14.30
N ALA A 119 2.39 -5.43 13.23
CA ALA A 119 3.10 -6.70 13.29
C ALA A 119 4.36 -6.61 14.17
N SER A 120 5.11 -5.52 14.04
CA SER A 120 6.31 -5.25 14.83
C SER A 120 5.99 -5.09 16.32
N GLN A 121 4.95 -4.33 16.66
CA GLN A 121 4.49 -4.19 18.06
C GLN A 121 4.07 -5.54 18.67
N ARG A 122 3.39 -6.40 17.91
CA ARG A 122 3.00 -7.75 18.37
C ARG A 122 4.21 -8.65 18.61
N ALA A 123 5.20 -8.61 17.71
CA ALA A 123 6.42 -9.38 17.86
C ALA A 123 7.19 -8.97 19.14
N LEU A 124 7.34 -7.66 19.37
CA LEU A 124 7.98 -7.12 20.57
C LEU A 124 7.26 -7.54 21.86
N LYS A 125 5.92 -7.42 21.90
CA LYS A 125 5.12 -7.88 23.06
C LYS A 125 5.31 -9.38 23.33
N LYS A 126 5.37 -10.21 22.30
CA LYS A 126 5.61 -11.66 22.43
C LYS A 126 6.99 -11.96 23.00
N GLN A 127 8.03 -11.27 22.52
CA GLN A 127 9.40 -11.39 23.03
C GLN A 127 9.50 -10.97 24.51
N ARG A 128 8.93 -9.82 24.88
CA ARG A 128 8.92 -9.33 26.27
C ARG A 128 8.26 -10.34 27.22
N LYS A 129 7.11 -10.92 26.84
CA LYS A 129 6.44 -11.95 27.65
C LYS A 129 7.31 -13.21 27.83
N LYS A 130 8.02 -13.66 26.79
CA LYS A 130 8.95 -14.79 26.88
C LYS A 130 10.10 -14.51 27.86
N VAL A 131 10.70 -13.32 27.79
CA VAL A 131 11.79 -12.90 28.70
C VAL A 131 11.32 -12.86 30.15
N LEU A 132 10.16 -12.25 30.43
CA LEU A 132 9.59 -12.19 31.78
C LEU A 132 9.29 -13.59 32.35
N LYS A 133 8.72 -14.48 31.52
CA LYS A 133 8.48 -15.89 31.92
C LYS A 133 9.78 -16.61 32.26
N LYS A 134 10.84 -16.44 31.46
CA LYS A 134 12.16 -17.03 31.72
C LYS A 134 12.78 -16.52 33.03
N ARG A 135 12.69 -15.21 33.31
CA ARG A 135 13.19 -14.64 34.58
C ARG A 135 12.46 -15.20 35.80
N LYS A 136 11.14 -15.38 35.73
CA LYS A 136 10.36 -15.96 36.84
C LYS A 136 10.74 -17.42 37.12
N ILE A 137 11.14 -18.18 36.10
CA ILE A 137 11.61 -19.57 36.27
C ILE A 137 13.00 -19.62 36.91
N ILE A 138 13.89 -18.66 36.60
CA ILE A 138 15.25 -18.62 37.16
C ILE A 138 15.26 -18.19 38.64
N ASN A 139 14.29 -17.38 39.06
CA ASN A 139 14.25 -16.79 40.41
C ASN A 139 13.36 -17.58 41.40
N ASN A 140 12.79 -18.72 40.99
CA ASN A 140 12.03 -19.66 41.82
C ASN A 140 12.86 -20.93 42.01
#